data_AF-A0A959IRR3-F1
#
_entry.id   AF-A0A959IRR3-F1
#
_cell.length_a   1.000
_cell.length_b   1.000
_cell.length_c   1.000
_cell.angle_alpha   90.00
_cell.angle_beta   90.00
_cell.angle_gamma   90.00
#
_symmetry.space_group_name_H-M   'P 1'
#
loop_
_entity.id
_entity.type
_entity.pdbx_description
1 polymer ?
#
loop_
_entity_poly.entity_id
_entity_poly.type
_entity_poly.pdbx_seq_one_letter_code
_entity_poly.pdbx_strand_id
1 'polypeptide(L)' 'AKIICRDTIHLREVLHDKIQKISGIQRTETFISLEESIQRPVSIAGQAFEPIVPTEE' A
#
# COMPACT_ATOMS: atom_id res chain seq x y z
N ALA A 1 1.41 1.42 -9.64
CA ALA A 1 1.79 2.08 -8.37
C ALA A 1 1.11 1.37 -7.21
N LYS A 2 1.80 1.15 -6.09
CA LYS A 2 1.20 0.57 -4.87
C LYS A 2 0.72 1.71 -3.97
N ILE A 3 -0.49 1.58 -3.42
CA ILE A 3 -1.07 2.57 -2.49
C ILE A 3 -1.43 1.82 -1.22
N ILE A 4 -1.04 2.38 -0.07
CA ILE A 4 -1.45 1.86 1.23
C ILE A 4 -2.69 2.63 1.67
N CYS A 5 -3.77 1.90 1.96
CA CYS A 5 -5.01 2.44 2.45
C CYS A 5 -5.28 1.92 3.87
N ARG A 6 -5.84 2.77 4.73
CA ARG A 6 -6.20 2.39 6.10
C ARG A 6 -7.42 1.47 6.17
N ASP A 7 -8.40 1.74 5.31
CA ASP A 7 -9.67 1.02 5.25
C ASP A 7 -10.31 1.15 3.85
N THR A 8 -11.48 0.52 3.67
CA THR A 8 -12.23 0.53 2.41
C THR A 8 -12.84 1.89 2.05
N ILE A 9 -13.15 2.72 3.05
CA ILE A 9 -13.68 4.07 2.82
C ILE A 9 -12.57 4.95 2.25
N HIS A 10 -11.38 4.91 2.87
CA HIS A 10 -10.19 5.60 2.39
C HIS A 10 -9.80 5.14 0.99
N LEU A 11 -9.88 3.83 0.69
CA LEU A 11 -9.65 3.33 -0.66
C LEU A 11 -10.62 3.96 -1.67
N ARG A 12 -11.92 4.04 -1.34
CA ARG A 12 -12.92 4.68 -2.19
C ARG A 12 -12.61 6.15 -2.44
N GLU A 13 -12.30 6.92 -1.40
CA GLU A 13 -11.94 8.33 -1.51
C GLU A 13 -10.71 8.53 -2.41
N VAL A 14 -9.67 7.71 -2.22
CA VAL A 14 -8.46 7.81 -3.06
C VAL A 14 -8.77 7.45 -4.51
N LEU A 15 -9.47 6.35 -4.78
CA LEU A 15 -9.79 5.94 -6.15
C LEU A 15 -10.71 6.94 -6.84
N HIS A 16 -11.83 7.32 -6.20
CA HIS A 16 -12.86 8.14 -6.80
C HIS A 16 -12.50 9.63 -6.81
N ASP A 17 -12.07 10.17 -5.67
CA ASP A 17 -11.87 11.62 -5.52
C ASP A 17 -10.49 12.08 -5.95
N LYS A 18 -9.51 11.18 -6.05
CA LYS A 18 -8.17 11.53 -6.50
C LYS A 18 -7.86 10.93 -7.86
N ILE A 19 -7.81 9.60 -7.98
CA ILE A 19 -7.29 8.97 -9.20
C ILE A 19 -8.24 9.16 -10.38
N GLN A 20 -9.51 8.80 -10.26
CA GLN A 20 -10.46 8.87 -11.37
C GLN A 20 -10.76 10.29 -11.84
N LYS A 21 -10.54 11.31 -10.99
CA LYS A 21 -10.69 12.73 -11.37
C LYS A 21 -9.52 13.25 -12.21
N ILE A 22 -8.43 12.51 -12.33
CA ILE A 22 -7.29 12.94 -13.15
C ILE A 22 -7.72 12.93 -14.62
N SER A 23 -7.61 14.09 -15.25
CA SER A 23 -7.90 14.25 -16.67
C SER A 23 -7.08 13.28 -17.52
N GLY A 24 -7.74 12.54 -18.41
CA GLY A 24 -7.12 11.55 -19.30
C GLY A 24 -7.15 10.11 -18.78
N ILE A 25 -7.59 9.87 -17.53
CA ILE A 25 -7.83 8.52 -17.05
C ILE A 25 -9.22 8.04 -17.51
N GLN A 26 -9.24 7.03 -18.39
CA GLN A 26 -10.48 6.47 -18.93
C GLN A 26 -10.98 5.24 -18.14
N ARG A 27 -10.07 4.43 -17.61
CA ARG A 27 -10.39 3.23 -16.83
C ARG A 27 -9.33 3.02 -15.75
N THR A 28 -9.75 2.55 -14.58
CA THR A 28 -8.86 2.20 -13.48
C THR A 28 -9.16 0.78 -13.06
N GLU A 29 -8.12 -0.06 -12.99
CA GLU A 29 -8.19 -1.41 -12.44
C GLU A 29 -7.40 -1.41 -11.13
N THR A 30 -7.97 -2.01 -10.08
CA THR A 30 -7.37 -2.03 -8.74
C THR A 30 -7.30 -3.46 -8.25
N PHE A 31 -6.10 -3.89 -7.85
CA PHE A 31 -5.86 -5.16 -7.18
C PHE A 31 -5.70 -4.91 -5.69
N ILE A 32 -6.50 -5.57 -4.88
CA ILE A 32 -6.48 -5.45 -3.41
C ILE A 32 -5.78 -6.68 -2.85
N SER A 33 -4.71 -6.46 -2.11
CA SER A 33 -4.08 -7.50 -1.31
C SER A 33 -4.97 -7.74 -0.08
N LEU A 34 -5.56 -8.94 0.03
CA LEU A 34 -6.35 -9.34 1.20
C LEU A 34 -5.47 -9.72 2.40
N GLU A 35 -4.25 -10.18 2.11
CA GLU A 35 -3.24 -10.56 3.09
C GLU A 35 -1.86 -10.21 2.54
N GLU A 36 -0.97 -9.70 3.38
CA GLU A 36 0.42 -9.41 3.03
C GLU A 36 1.35 -10.26 3.89
N SER A 37 1.85 -11.36 3.34
CA SER A 37 2.56 -12.36 4.13
C SER A 37 3.91 -11.87 4.68
N ILE A 38 4.66 -11.05 3.94
CA ILE A 38 5.95 -10.50 4.42
C ILE A 38 6.30 -9.17 3.73
N GLN A 39 6.27 -8.06 4.47
CA GLN A 39 6.90 -6.81 4.03
C GLN A 39 8.38 -6.84 4.42
N ARG A 40 9.26 -7.38 3.56
CA ARG A 40 10.71 -7.33 3.79
C ARG A 40 11.24 -5.97 3.33
N PRO A 41 11.63 -5.06 4.24
CA PRO A 41 12.42 -3.91 3.83
C PRO A 41 13.71 -4.43 3.20
N VAL A 42 14.07 -3.90 2.03
CA VAL A 42 15.36 -4.22 1.40
C VAL A 42 16.45 -3.64 2.29
N SER A 43 17.11 -4.48 3.07
CA SER A 43 18.32 -4.11 3.78
C SER A 43 19.41 -3.88 2.74
N ILE A 44 19.66 -2.62 2.41
CA ILE A 44 20.84 -2.24 1.62
C ILE A 44 22.04 -2.62 2.50
N ALA A 45 22.89 -3.53 1.99
CA ALA A 45 24.04 -4.05 2.72
C ALA A 45 24.93 -2.88 3.19
N GLY A 46 24.77 -2.47 4.44
CA GLY A 46 25.42 -1.27 5.00
C GLY A 46 24.65 -0.55 6.10
N GLN A 47 23.34 -0.77 6.25
CA GLN A 47 22.60 -0.25 7.43
C GLN A 47 21.97 -1.41 8.20
N ALA A 48 22.56 -1.71 9.36
CA ALA A 48 21.94 -2.56 10.37
C ALA A 48 20.73 -1.82 10.94
N PHE A 49 19.55 -2.12 10.41
CA PHE A 49 18.30 -1.87 11.13
C PHE A 49 17.94 -3.14 11.87
N GLU A 50 17.87 -3.07 13.20
CA GLU A 50 17.37 -4.18 14.01
C GLU A 50 15.92 -4.48 13.60
N PRO A 51 15.57 -5.75 13.38
CA PRO A 51 14.21 -6.11 13.05
C PRO A 51 13.31 -5.76 14.23
N ILE A 52 12.33 -4.89 14.01
CA ILE A 52 11.19 -4.75 14.93
C ILE A 52 10.44 -6.07 14.92
N VAL A 53 10.65 -6.88 15.96
CA VAL A 53 9.87 -8.09 16.21
C VAL A 53 8.41 -7.68 16.41
N PRO A 54 7.45 -8.15 15.60
CA PRO A 54 6.05 -8.05 15.98
C PRO A 54 5.90 -8.90 17.23
N THR A 55 5.70 -8.24 18.37
CA THR A 55 5.33 -8.92 19.61
C THR A 55 3.88 -9.37 19.38
N GLU A 56 3.69 -10.66 19.12
CA GLU A 56 2.37 -11.27 19.19
C GLU A 56 1.89 -11.15 20.64
N GLU A 57 0.80 -10.40 20.86
CA GLU A 57 -0.14 -10.55 21.98
C GLU A 57 -1.52 -10.90 21.42
#